data_AF-A0A7J2YA33-F1
#
_entry.id   AF-A0A7J2YA33-F1
#
_cell.length_a   1.000
_cell.length_b   1.000
_cell.length_c   1.000
_cell.angle_alpha   90.00
_cell.angle_beta   90.00
_cell.angle_gamma   90.00
#
_symmetry.space_group_name_H-M   'P 1'
#
loop_
_entity.id
_entity.type
_entity.pdbx_description
1 polymer ?
#
loop_
_entity_poly.entity_id
_entity_poly.type
_entity_poly.pdbx_seq_one_letter_code
_entity_poly.pdbx_strand_id
1 'polypeptide(L)'
;MLNEIAVAYYVIIASSSIVLAKETGGRIHTLLSGWKGIRFAPITIAILMGYAFFAYPYLDAIPILNWGWLGYNIAVGPFGDQGFLGIAPFAPILIYMLLHLNYYEELYFRRNRKLVVLWAFLHIAMGVPLHVVIALLPAGFIYKYIYDKHGINNAFSAHFATNIFLVSSMLASYAF
;
A
#
# COMPACT_ATOMS: atom_id res chain seq x y z
N MET A 1 7.19 2.55 -24.28
CA MET A 1 6.11 1.57 -24.09
C MET A 1 5.81 1.24 -22.62
N LEU A 2 6.68 0.56 -21.87
CA LEU A 2 6.39 0.24 -20.45
C LEU A 2 6.18 1.49 -19.58
N ASN A 3 7.01 2.53 -19.76
CA ASN A 3 6.84 3.80 -19.04
C ASN A 3 5.56 4.57 -19.42
N GLU A 4 5.03 4.41 -20.63
CA GLU A 4 3.79 5.09 -21.06
C GLU A 4 2.57 4.39 -20.47
N ILE A 5 2.57 3.06 -20.46
CA ILE A 5 1.56 2.24 -19.78
C ILE A 5 1.58 2.53 -18.28
N ALA A 6 2.79 2.68 -17.71
CA ALA A 6 3.00 3.03 -16.31
C ALA A 6 2.34 4.36 -15.93
N VAL A 7 2.65 5.41 -16.71
CA VAL A 7 2.09 6.74 -16.52
C VAL A 7 0.58 6.72 -16.71
N ALA A 8 0.07 6.05 -17.76
CA ALA A 8 -1.36 5.94 -18.00
C ALA A 8 -2.09 5.26 -16.83
N TYR A 9 -1.55 4.15 -16.33
CA TYR A 9 -2.11 3.43 -15.19
C TYR A 9 -2.07 4.28 -13.92
N TYR A 10 -0.97 4.97 -13.66
CA TYR A 10 -0.85 5.92 -12.55
C TYR A 10 -1.89 7.03 -12.63
N VAL A 11 -2.06 7.65 -13.80
CA VAL A 11 -3.06 8.70 -14.04
C VAL A 11 -4.47 8.16 -13.82
N ILE A 12 -4.80 6.95 -14.27
CA ILE A 12 -6.11 6.33 -14.06
C ILE A 12 -6.38 6.15 -12.56
N ILE A 13 -5.43 5.59 -11.79
CA ILE A 13 -5.66 5.39 -10.36
C ILE A 13 -5.72 6.74 -9.63
N ALA A 14 -4.80 7.66 -9.88
CA ALA A 14 -4.80 8.98 -9.25
C ALA A 14 -6.07 9.76 -9.56
N SER A 15 -6.51 9.79 -10.82
CA SER A 15 -7.75 10.45 -11.23
C SER A 15 -8.99 9.81 -10.62
N SER A 16 -9.04 8.48 -10.48
CA SER A 16 -10.15 7.80 -9.80
C SER A 16 -10.27 8.23 -8.33
N SER A 17 -9.15 8.50 -7.66
CA SER A 17 -9.14 9.04 -6.29
C SER A 17 -9.57 10.50 -6.24
N ILE A 18 -9.28 11.30 -7.28
CA ILE A 18 -9.74 12.69 -7.39
C ILE A 18 -11.27 12.75 -7.51
N VAL A 19 -11.90 11.79 -8.19
CA VAL A 19 -13.38 11.70 -8.27
C VAL A 19 -14.00 11.56 -6.86
N LEU A 20 -13.26 10.98 -5.91
CA LEU A 20 -13.68 10.81 -4.51
C LEU A 20 -13.43 12.06 -3.65
N ALA A 21 -13.07 13.21 -4.23
CA ALA A 21 -12.76 14.43 -3.48
C ALA A 21 -13.85 14.84 -2.50
N LYS A 22 -15.13 14.66 -2.87
CA LYS A 22 -16.29 14.97 -2.01
C LYS A 22 -16.34 14.11 -0.74
N GLU A 23 -15.74 12.92 -0.75
CA GLU A 23 -15.71 12.01 0.40
C GLU A 23 -14.54 12.28 1.35
N THR A 24 -13.56 13.12 0.95
CA THR A 24 -12.31 13.33 1.68
C THR A 24 -12.54 13.71 3.14
N GLY A 25 -13.45 14.66 3.41
CA GLY A 25 -13.77 15.06 4.78
C GLY A 25 -14.32 13.90 5.63
N GLY A 26 -15.17 13.05 5.03
CA GLY A 26 -15.68 11.84 5.67
C GLY A 26 -14.59 10.81 5.93
N ARG A 27 -13.62 10.65 5.02
CA ARG A 27 -12.46 9.76 5.21
C ARG A 27 -11.56 10.23 6.33
N ILE A 28 -11.27 11.53 6.42
CA ILE A 28 -10.52 12.11 7.53
C ILE A 28 -11.25 11.87 8.86
N HIS A 29 -12.56 12.13 8.91
CA HIS A 29 -13.35 11.86 10.12
C HIS A 29 -13.32 10.38 10.51
N THR A 30 -13.46 9.48 9.53
CA THR A 30 -13.36 8.02 9.74
C THR A 30 -11.99 7.66 10.32
N LEU A 31 -10.90 8.18 9.75
CA LEU A 31 -9.53 7.93 10.20
C LEU A 31 -9.33 8.36 11.66
N LEU A 32 -9.82 9.56 12.01
CA LEU A 32 -9.73 10.10 13.36
C LEU A 32 -10.58 9.33 14.37
N SER A 33 -11.79 8.91 13.99
CA SER A 33 -12.64 8.09 14.86
C SER A 33 -12.03 6.70 15.12
N GLY A 34 -11.24 6.18 14.17
CA GLY A 34 -10.54 4.89 14.26
C GLY A 34 -9.14 4.94 14.87
N TRP A 35 -8.69 6.08 15.41
CA TRP A 35 -7.30 6.31 15.81
C TRP A 35 -6.71 5.24 16.75
N LYS A 36 -7.54 4.64 17.61
CA LYS A 36 -7.12 3.55 18.52
C LYS A 36 -6.61 2.32 17.76
N GLY A 37 -6.98 2.15 16.49
CA GLY A 37 -6.46 1.12 15.60
C GLY A 37 -4.97 1.27 15.28
N ILE A 38 -4.42 2.49 15.31
CA ILE A 38 -3.01 2.77 14.99
C ILE A 38 -2.06 1.97 15.87
N ARG A 39 -2.46 1.63 17.12
CA ARG A 39 -1.65 0.80 18.03
C ARG A 39 -1.29 -0.58 17.49
N PHE A 40 -2.02 -1.06 16.46
CA PHE A 40 -1.73 -2.33 15.80
C PHE A 40 -0.74 -2.20 14.63
N ALA A 41 -0.52 -0.99 14.09
CA ALA A 41 0.38 -0.74 12.99
C ALA A 41 1.84 -1.16 13.26
N PRO A 42 2.40 -1.05 14.48
CA PRO A 42 3.76 -1.54 14.75
C PRO A 42 3.95 -3.03 14.42
N ILE A 43 2.92 -3.86 14.58
CA ILE A 43 3.02 -5.30 14.29
C ILE A 43 3.10 -5.54 12.77
N THR A 44 2.24 -4.87 12.00
CA THR A 44 2.28 -4.97 10.53
C THR A 44 3.57 -4.39 9.96
N ILE A 45 4.02 -3.25 10.48
CA ILE A 45 5.31 -2.64 10.14
C ILE A 45 6.46 -3.59 10.45
N ALA A 46 6.50 -4.18 11.66
CA ALA A 46 7.57 -5.09 12.05
C ALA A 46 7.66 -6.32 11.12
N ILE A 47 6.52 -6.88 10.71
CA ILE A 47 6.50 -8.00 9.75
C ILE A 47 7.08 -7.56 8.40
N LEU A 48 6.64 -6.41 7.87
CA LEU A 48 7.10 -5.93 6.57
C LEU A 48 8.57 -5.50 6.60
N MET A 49 9.04 -4.87 7.67
CA MET A 49 10.45 -4.52 7.86
C MET A 49 11.31 -5.77 8.08
N GLY A 50 10.82 -6.76 8.83
CA GLY A 50 11.50 -8.04 8.98
C GLY A 50 11.68 -8.74 7.64
N TYR A 51 10.64 -8.75 6.81
CA TYR A 51 10.75 -9.19 5.43
C TYR A 51 11.80 -8.38 4.63
N ALA A 52 11.74 -7.05 4.70
CA ALA A 52 12.64 -6.17 3.95
C ALA A 52 14.12 -6.35 4.35
N PHE A 53 14.43 -6.58 5.62
CA PHE A 53 15.81 -6.75 6.07
C PHE A 53 16.34 -8.18 5.95
N PHE A 54 15.49 -9.19 6.18
CA PHE A 54 15.96 -10.57 6.31
C PHE A 54 15.62 -11.47 5.11
N ALA A 55 14.52 -11.23 4.41
CA ALA A 55 14.08 -12.09 3.31
C ALA A 55 14.37 -11.48 1.94
N TYR A 56 14.13 -10.16 1.79
CA TYR A 56 14.29 -9.45 0.53
C TYR A 56 15.66 -9.68 -0.14
N PRO A 57 16.82 -9.57 0.55
CA PRO A 57 18.13 -9.73 -0.09
C PRO A 57 18.36 -11.10 -0.75
N TYR A 58 17.66 -12.13 -0.29
CA TYR A 58 17.78 -13.49 -0.81
C TYR A 58 16.70 -13.79 -1.86
N LEU A 59 15.47 -13.32 -1.66
CA LEU A 59 14.35 -13.58 -2.55
C LEU A 59 14.42 -12.76 -3.84
N ASP A 60 14.97 -11.55 -3.77
CA ASP A 60 15.20 -10.68 -4.93
C ASP A 60 16.25 -11.25 -5.90
N ALA A 61 17.07 -12.21 -5.48
CA ALA A 61 18.00 -12.91 -6.37
C ALA A 61 17.31 -13.97 -7.27
N ILE A 62 16.03 -14.28 -7.02
CA ILE A 62 15.30 -15.35 -7.72
C ILE A 62 14.39 -14.73 -8.80
N PRO A 63 14.71 -14.86 -10.11
CA PRO A 63 14.05 -14.09 -11.16
C PRO A 63 12.53 -14.26 -11.24
N ILE A 64 12.03 -15.48 -11.01
CA ILE A 64 10.59 -15.76 -11.05
C ILE A 64 9.82 -15.07 -9.92
N LEU A 65 10.48 -14.78 -8.79
CA LEU A 65 9.85 -14.11 -7.65
C LEU A 65 9.75 -12.60 -7.86
N ASN A 66 10.58 -12.02 -8.71
CA ASN A 66 10.57 -10.59 -9.05
C ASN A 66 9.51 -10.20 -10.08
N TRP A 67 8.75 -11.18 -10.57
CA TRP A 67 7.75 -10.92 -11.59
C TRP A 67 6.55 -10.14 -11.03
N GLY A 68 6.13 -9.12 -11.78
CA GLY A 68 4.93 -8.31 -11.59
C GLY A 68 4.44 -7.78 -12.95
N TRP A 69 3.16 -7.43 -13.09
CA TRP A 69 2.57 -7.14 -14.41
C TRP A 69 3.13 -5.91 -15.10
N LEU A 70 3.50 -4.88 -14.32
CA LEU A 70 3.91 -3.60 -14.87
C LEU A 70 5.44 -3.45 -14.98
N GLY A 71 6.22 -4.34 -14.37
CA GLY A 71 7.68 -4.21 -14.29
C GLY A 71 8.18 -3.05 -13.42
N TYR A 72 7.30 -2.27 -12.80
CA TYR A 72 7.60 -1.23 -11.82
C TYR A 72 6.45 -1.14 -10.80
N ASN A 73 6.74 -0.68 -9.58
CA ASN A 73 5.71 -0.50 -8.54
C ASN A 73 5.09 0.90 -8.64
N ILE A 74 3.75 0.97 -8.79
CA ILE A 74 3.02 2.22 -8.91
C ILE A 74 3.19 3.17 -7.70
N ALA A 75 3.47 2.62 -6.51
CA ALA A 75 3.69 3.40 -5.30
C ALA A 75 4.96 4.26 -5.34
N VAL A 76 5.94 3.90 -6.18
CA VAL A 76 7.18 4.68 -6.41
C VAL A 76 6.93 5.80 -7.45
N GLY A 77 5.77 5.79 -8.11
CA GLY A 77 5.45 6.70 -9.20
C GLY A 77 6.18 6.36 -10.50
N PRO A 78 5.83 7.05 -11.61
CA PRO A 78 6.37 6.75 -12.93
C PRO A 78 7.84 7.15 -13.12
N PHE A 79 8.44 7.86 -12.16
CA PHE A 79 9.81 8.40 -12.23
C PHE A 79 10.70 7.91 -11.08
N GLY A 80 10.43 6.71 -10.55
CA GLY A 80 11.21 6.13 -9.45
C GLY A 80 12.69 5.91 -9.77
N ASP A 81 13.04 5.83 -11.05
CA ASP A 81 14.40 5.75 -11.58
C ASP A 81 15.18 7.08 -11.45
N GLN A 82 14.49 8.20 -11.23
CA GLN A 82 15.11 9.52 -11.01
C GLN A 82 15.41 9.80 -9.52
N GLY A 83 15.33 8.78 -8.67
CA GLY A 83 15.61 8.87 -7.25
C GLY A 83 14.65 9.80 -6.50
N PHE A 84 15.13 10.44 -5.43
CA PHE A 84 14.29 11.27 -4.56
C PHE A 84 13.50 12.36 -5.30
N LEU A 85 14.14 13.07 -6.24
CA LEU A 85 13.50 14.15 -6.99
C LEU A 85 12.40 13.66 -7.94
N GLY A 86 12.47 12.40 -8.38
CA GLY A 86 11.42 11.77 -9.18
C GLY A 86 10.21 11.32 -8.38
N ILE A 87 10.40 10.97 -7.09
CA ILE A 87 9.36 10.37 -6.24
C ILE A 87 8.67 11.44 -5.37
N ALA A 88 9.46 12.33 -4.75
CA ALA A 88 8.96 13.30 -3.78
C ALA A 88 7.79 14.16 -4.27
N PRO A 89 7.77 14.65 -5.54
CA PRO A 89 6.63 15.41 -6.07
C PRO A 89 5.30 14.64 -6.08
N PHE A 90 5.35 13.30 -6.10
CA PHE A 90 4.17 12.43 -6.12
C PHE A 90 3.70 12.00 -4.73
N ALA A 91 4.49 12.25 -3.68
CA ALA A 91 4.11 11.89 -2.32
C ALA A 91 2.75 12.49 -1.87
N PRO A 92 2.42 13.77 -2.17
CA PRO A 92 1.12 14.32 -1.77
C PRO A 92 -0.07 13.60 -2.41
N ILE A 93 0.00 13.31 -3.72
CA ILE A 93 -1.07 12.60 -4.42
C ILE A 93 -1.14 11.13 -3.97
N LEU A 94 0.00 10.49 -3.67
CA LEU A 94 0.04 9.15 -3.11
C LEU A 94 -0.61 9.11 -1.73
N ILE A 95 -0.30 10.04 -0.83
CA ILE A 95 -0.94 10.13 0.50
C ILE A 95 -2.45 10.34 0.35
N TYR A 96 -2.86 11.20 -0.58
CA TYR A 96 -4.28 11.41 -0.89
C TYR A 96 -4.95 10.12 -1.41
N MET A 97 -4.30 9.38 -2.31
CA MET A 97 -4.79 8.08 -2.78
C MET A 97 -4.91 7.08 -1.63
N LEU A 98 -3.90 6.98 -0.76
CA LEU A 98 -3.91 6.08 0.40
C LEU A 98 -5.06 6.40 1.37
N LEU A 99 -5.43 7.67 1.54
CA LEU A 99 -6.56 8.06 2.39
C LEU A 99 -7.88 7.43 1.91
N HIS A 100 -8.06 7.33 0.59
CA HIS A 100 -9.28 6.78 -0.02
C HIS A 100 -9.19 5.27 -0.24
N LEU A 101 -8.11 4.82 -0.88
CA LEU A 101 -7.91 3.42 -1.24
C LEU A 101 -7.88 2.53 -0.01
N ASN A 102 -7.13 2.89 1.04
CA ASN A 102 -7.06 2.04 2.23
C ASN A 102 -8.44 1.84 2.86
N TYR A 103 -9.30 2.87 2.88
CA TYR A 103 -10.66 2.71 3.42
C TYR A 103 -11.46 1.69 2.61
N TYR A 104 -11.44 1.81 1.29
CA TYR A 104 -12.17 0.89 0.41
C TYR A 104 -11.58 -0.52 0.41
N GLU A 105 -10.26 -0.64 0.53
CA GLU A 105 -9.62 -1.94 0.69
C GLU A 105 -10.09 -2.64 1.97
N GLU A 106 -10.19 -1.90 3.07
CA GLU A 106 -10.74 -2.45 4.31
C GLU A 106 -12.23 -2.81 4.18
N LEU A 107 -13.03 -1.96 3.52
CA LEU A 107 -14.46 -2.17 3.32
C LEU A 107 -14.79 -3.42 2.49
N TYR A 108 -14.00 -3.69 1.45
CA TYR A 108 -14.28 -4.76 0.50
C TYR A 108 -13.51 -6.04 0.85
N PHE A 109 -12.21 -5.95 1.15
CA PHE A 109 -11.37 -7.14 1.19
C PHE A 109 -11.27 -7.81 2.57
N ARG A 110 -11.72 -7.17 3.66
CA ARG A 110 -11.70 -7.81 5.00
C ARG A 110 -12.93 -8.65 5.33
N ARG A 111 -13.95 -8.63 4.47
CA ARG A 111 -15.21 -9.37 4.68
C ARG A 111 -14.99 -10.87 4.89
N ASN A 112 -14.02 -11.47 4.20
CA ASN A 112 -13.65 -12.87 4.44
C ASN A 112 -12.17 -13.14 4.08
N ARG A 113 -11.65 -14.30 4.51
CA ARG A 113 -10.24 -14.67 4.33
C ARG A 113 -9.83 -14.82 2.86
N LYS A 114 -10.74 -15.27 1.99
CA LYS A 114 -10.45 -15.42 0.55
C LYS A 114 -10.21 -14.06 -0.11
N LEU A 115 -10.97 -13.05 0.31
CA LEU A 115 -10.80 -11.68 -0.18
C LEU A 115 -9.50 -11.02 0.32
N VAL A 116 -9.01 -11.39 1.52
CA VAL A 116 -7.68 -10.96 1.99
C VAL A 116 -6.57 -11.52 1.09
N VAL A 117 -6.69 -12.79 0.70
CA VAL A 117 -5.76 -13.40 -0.26
C VAL A 117 -5.85 -12.70 -1.60
N LEU A 118 -7.07 -12.50 -2.13
CA LEU A 118 -7.27 -11.78 -3.40
C LEU A 118 -6.65 -10.38 -3.37
N TRP A 119 -6.86 -9.62 -2.28
CA TRP A 119 -6.26 -8.30 -2.08
C TRP A 119 -4.74 -8.33 -2.20
N ALA A 120 -4.06 -9.27 -1.53
CA ALA A 120 -2.61 -9.38 -1.62
C ALA A 120 -2.18 -9.63 -3.08
N PHE A 121 -2.79 -10.59 -3.77
CA PHE A 121 -2.42 -10.94 -5.14
C PHE A 121 -2.80 -9.87 -6.18
N LEU A 122 -3.79 -9.02 -5.92
CA LEU A 122 -4.08 -7.86 -6.77
C LEU A 122 -2.91 -6.87 -6.85
N HIS A 123 -2.00 -6.86 -5.88
CA HIS A 123 -0.81 -6.01 -5.94
C HIS A 123 0.15 -6.42 -7.06
N ILE A 124 0.09 -7.66 -7.56
CA ILE A 124 0.84 -8.08 -8.76
C ILE A 124 0.45 -7.22 -9.97
N ALA A 125 -0.83 -6.88 -10.10
CA ALA A 125 -1.34 -6.01 -11.17
C ALA A 125 -0.82 -4.56 -11.02
N MET A 126 -0.41 -4.16 -9.82
CA MET A 126 0.23 -2.87 -9.52
C MET A 126 1.76 -2.92 -9.73
N GLY A 127 2.28 -4.04 -10.25
CA GLY A 127 3.70 -4.29 -10.47
C GLY A 127 4.50 -4.59 -9.21
N VAL A 128 3.82 -4.96 -8.11
CA VAL A 128 4.48 -5.46 -6.90
C VAL A 128 4.97 -6.89 -7.15
N PRO A 129 6.25 -7.20 -6.88
CA PRO A 129 6.80 -8.53 -7.04
C PRO A 129 6.08 -9.62 -6.24
N LEU A 130 6.09 -10.86 -6.74
CA LEU A 130 5.43 -12.01 -6.11
C LEU A 130 5.91 -12.27 -4.67
N HIS A 131 7.22 -12.20 -4.41
CA HIS A 131 7.74 -12.36 -3.04
C HIS A 131 7.23 -11.28 -2.07
N VAL A 132 7.07 -10.04 -2.53
CA VAL A 132 6.49 -8.95 -1.73
C VAL A 132 5.01 -9.19 -1.48
N VAL A 133 4.25 -9.64 -2.48
CA VAL A 133 2.83 -10.01 -2.35
C VAL A 133 2.63 -11.08 -1.28
N ILE A 134 3.51 -12.08 -1.20
CA ILE A 134 3.47 -13.10 -0.15
C ILE A 134 3.71 -12.45 1.23
N ALA A 135 4.62 -11.50 1.33
CA ALA A 135 4.90 -10.76 2.57
C ALA A 135 3.76 -9.84 3.02
N LEU A 136 2.88 -9.41 2.10
CA LEU A 136 1.67 -8.63 2.44
C LEU A 136 0.58 -9.47 3.11
N LEU A 137 0.54 -10.79 2.90
CA LEU A 137 -0.52 -11.66 3.42
C LEU A 137 -0.70 -11.58 4.94
N PRO A 138 0.36 -11.71 5.77
CA PRO A 138 0.23 -11.56 7.23
C PRO A 138 -0.35 -10.21 7.63
N ALA A 139 0.07 -9.11 6.99
CA ALA A 139 -0.47 -7.78 7.25
C ALA A 139 -1.98 -7.72 6.93
N GLY A 140 -2.38 -8.26 5.77
CA GLY A 140 -3.79 -8.37 5.39
C GLY A 140 -4.65 -9.15 6.40
N PHE A 141 -4.11 -10.24 6.96
CA PHE A 141 -4.80 -11.01 8.00
C PHE A 141 -4.88 -10.26 9.34
N ILE A 142 -3.86 -9.48 9.70
CA ILE A 142 -3.91 -8.61 10.88
C ILE A 142 -4.98 -7.54 10.69
N TYR A 143 -5.05 -6.88 9.54
CA TYR A 143 -6.11 -5.91 9.26
C TYR A 143 -7.49 -6.56 9.29
N LYS A 144 -7.63 -7.79 8.78
CA LYS A 144 -8.88 -8.53 8.93
C LYS A 144 -9.24 -8.80 10.40
N TYR A 145 -8.27 -9.20 11.22
CA TYR A 145 -8.51 -9.39 12.65
C TYR A 145 -9.00 -8.10 13.31
N ILE A 146 -8.38 -6.95 12.98
CA ILE A 146 -8.80 -5.64 13.48
C ILE A 146 -10.21 -5.31 12.98
N TYR A 147 -10.51 -5.56 11.71
CA TYR A 147 -11.83 -5.36 11.12
C TYR A 147 -12.90 -6.16 11.86
N ASP A 148 -12.65 -7.45 12.10
CA ASP A 148 -13.60 -8.36 12.75
C ASP A 148 -13.81 -8.02 14.25
N LYS A 149 -12.80 -7.48 14.94
CA LYS A 149 -12.83 -7.22 16.40
C LYS A 149 -13.08 -5.78 16.80
N HIS A 150 -12.71 -4.83 15.94
CA HIS A 150 -12.67 -3.41 16.26
C HIS A 150 -13.36 -2.55 15.19
N GLY A 151 -13.86 -3.16 14.12
CA GLY A 151 -14.59 -2.48 13.06
C GLY A 151 -13.68 -1.83 12.00
N ILE A 152 -14.34 -1.39 10.93
CA ILE A 152 -13.68 -0.85 9.74
C ILE A 152 -12.81 0.38 10.03
N ASN A 153 -13.26 1.30 10.89
CA ASN A 153 -12.51 2.55 11.16
C ASN A 153 -11.14 2.23 11.78
N ASN A 154 -11.07 1.28 12.72
CA ASN A 154 -9.81 0.89 13.35
C ASN A 154 -8.89 0.14 12.38
N ALA A 155 -9.45 -0.73 11.53
CA ALA A 155 -8.68 -1.42 10.49
C ALA A 155 -8.10 -0.41 9.49
N PHE A 156 -8.92 0.55 9.05
CA PHE A 156 -8.52 1.63 8.16
C PHE A 156 -7.40 2.48 8.75
N SER A 157 -7.51 2.93 10.00
CA SER A 157 -6.47 3.73 10.63
C SER A 157 -5.16 2.96 10.83
N ALA A 158 -5.23 1.66 11.16
CA ALA A 158 -4.03 0.82 11.25
C ALA A 158 -3.34 0.64 9.88
N HIS A 159 -4.13 0.39 8.84
CA HIS A 159 -3.63 0.22 7.48
C HIS A 159 -3.04 1.52 6.94
N PHE A 160 -3.76 2.65 7.08
CA PHE A 160 -3.27 3.97 6.69
C PHE A 160 -1.96 4.31 7.38
N ALA A 161 -1.87 4.12 8.71
CA ALA A 161 -0.62 4.37 9.45
C ALA A 161 0.54 3.49 8.95
N THR A 162 0.28 2.22 8.61
CA THR A 162 1.31 1.35 8.02
C THR A 162 1.79 1.90 6.68
N ASN A 163 0.88 2.28 5.78
CA ASN A 163 1.25 2.78 4.46
C ASN A 163 1.95 4.14 4.53
N ILE A 164 1.57 5.02 5.45
CA ILE A 164 2.31 6.27 5.69
C ILE A 164 3.73 5.98 6.15
N PHE A 165 3.92 5.04 7.09
CA PHE A 165 5.26 4.62 7.50
C PHE A 165 6.08 4.11 6.30
N LEU A 166 5.53 3.20 5.49
CA LEU A 166 6.23 2.64 4.33
C LEU A 166 6.59 3.71 3.29
N VAL A 167 5.69 4.64 2.99
CA VAL A 167 5.96 5.77 2.09
C VAL A 167 7.06 6.66 2.66
N SER A 168 7.02 6.97 3.96
CA SER A 168 8.07 7.76 4.62
C SER A 168 9.43 7.04 4.60
N SER A 169 9.45 5.73 4.86
CA SER A 169 10.68 4.92 4.78
C SER A 169 11.25 4.87 3.37
N MET A 170 10.39 4.72 2.36
CA MET A 170 10.79 4.80 0.95
C MET A 170 11.38 6.17 0.62
N LEU A 171 10.70 7.27 0.97
CA LEU A 171 11.24 8.61 0.71
C LEU A 171 12.59 8.84 1.41
N ALA A 172 12.74 8.34 2.65
CA ALA A 172 13.99 8.41 3.38
C ALA A 172 15.10 7.59 2.70
N SER A 173 14.81 6.38 2.19
CA SER A 173 15.82 5.54 1.52
C SER A 173 16.30 6.10 0.18
N TYR A 174 15.56 7.04 -0.42
CA TYR A 174 16.00 7.74 -1.63
C TYR A 174 16.70 9.08 -1.32
N ALA A 175 16.53 9.61 -0.12
CA ALA A 175 17.11 10.88 0.30
C ALA A 175 18.53 10.76 0.88
N PHE A 176 18.89 9.57 1.38
CA PHE A 176 20.18 9.25 2.01
C PHE A 176 20.81 8.04 1.35
#